data_AF-A0A5P9IRI7-F1
#
_entry.id   AF-A0A5P9IRI7-F1
#
_cell.length_a   1.000
_cell.length_b   1.000
_cell.length_c   1.000
_cell.angle_alpha   90.00
_cell.angle_beta   90.00
_cell.angle_gamma   90.00
#
_symmetry.space_group_name_H-M   'P 1'
#
loop_
_entity.id
_entity.type
_entity.pdbx_description
1 polymer ?
#
loop_
_entity_poly.entity_id
_entity_poly.type
_entity_poly.pdbx_seq_one_letter_code
_entity_poly.pdbx_strand_id
1 'polypeptide(L)' 'MRPITLAIDPQGRRILSCHCGTIEIAQNNDWKEFTLEPVDNNLTMVTCGHCDQQTRLARLGAEQEPSPTSS' A
#
# COMPACT_ATOMS: atom_id res chain seq x y z
N MET A 1 -12.66 4.77 12.27
CA MET A 1 -12.23 5.29 10.96
C MET A 1 -11.56 4.13 10.24
N ARG A 2 -12.09 3.67 9.11
CA ARG A 2 -11.47 2.57 8.35
C ARG A 2 -10.35 3.15 7.49
N PRO A 3 -9.09 2.68 7.62
CA PRO A 3 -7.95 3.24 6.90
C PRO A 3 -7.95 2.82 5.43
N ILE A 4 -6.97 3.31 4.67
CA ILE A 4 -6.66 2.79 3.34
C ILE A 4 -6.15 1.34 3.50
N THR A 5 -6.59 0.45 2.62
CA THR A 5 -6.20 -0.98 2.64
C THR A 5 -5.48 -1.36 1.37
N LEU A 6 -4.53 -2.30 1.49
CA LEU A 6 -3.86 -2.94 0.37
C LEU A 6 -4.35 -4.39 0.21
N ALA A 7 -4.69 -4.75 -1.01
CA ALA A 7 -4.98 -6.12 -1.42
C ALA A 7 -4.15 -6.51 -2.66
N ILE A 8 -4.04 -7.81 -2.92
CA ILE A 8 -3.43 -8.35 -4.13
C ILE A 8 -4.51 -9.13 -4.88
N ASP A 9 -4.69 -8.82 -6.17
CA ASP A 9 -5.64 -9.53 -7.02
C ASP A 9 -5.10 -10.92 -7.43
N PRO A 10 -5.93 -11.81 -7.98
CA PRO A 10 -5.49 -13.14 -8.41
C PRO A 10 -4.39 -13.14 -9.49
N GLN A 11 -4.19 -12.00 -10.17
CA GLN A 11 -3.14 -11.80 -11.16
C GLN A 11 -1.83 -11.24 -10.54
N GLY A 12 -1.79 -11.05 -9.22
CA GLY A 12 -0.62 -10.51 -8.51
C GLY A 12 -0.52 -8.98 -8.52
N ARG A 13 -1.54 -8.27 -9.00
CA ARG A 13 -1.58 -6.81 -9.04
C ARG A 13 -2.02 -6.26 -7.69
N ARG A 14 -1.41 -5.15 -7.31
CA ARG A 14 -1.70 -4.46 -6.05
C ARG A 14 -2.91 -3.57 -6.21
N ILE A 15 -3.80 -3.59 -5.22
CA ILE A 15 -5.02 -2.80 -5.18
C ILE A 15 -5.00 -1.97 -3.89
N LEU A 16 -5.12 -0.65 -4.01
CA LEU A 16 -5.37 0.23 -2.88
C LEU A 16 -6.85 0.61 -2.86
N SER A 17 -7.43 0.63 -1.66
CA SER A 17 -8.83 1.02 -1.46
C SER A 17 -8.92 1.96 -0.27
N CYS A 18 -9.53 3.13 -0.47
CA CYS A 18 -9.78 4.12 0.55
C CYS A 18 -11.23 4.06 1.03
N HIS A 19 -11.47 4.51 2.25
CA HIS A 19 -12.82 4.57 2.81
C HIS A 19 -13.73 5.58 2.09
N CYS A 20 -13.16 6.61 1.45
CA CYS A 20 -13.92 7.55 0.62
C CYS A 20 -14.52 6.93 -0.65
N GLY A 21 -14.18 5.67 -0.97
CA GLY A 21 -14.65 4.96 -2.16
C GLY A 21 -13.64 4.91 -3.31
N THR A 22 -12.50 5.60 -3.19
CA THR A 22 -11.41 5.51 -4.17
C THR A 22 -10.78 4.13 -4.14
N ILE A 23 -10.76 3.46 -5.29
CA ILE A 23 -10.15 2.14 -5.47
C ILE A 23 -9.27 2.21 -6.72
N GLU A 24 -8.01 1.82 -6.59
CA GLU A 24 -7.05 1.84 -7.70
C GLU A 24 -6.25 0.53 -7.75
N ILE A 25 -5.98 0.06 -8.96
CA ILE A 25 -5.07 -1.06 -9.22
C ILE A 25 -3.76 -0.49 -9.77
N ALA A 26 -2.64 -0.83 -9.15
CA ALA A 26 -1.33 -0.35 -9.55
C ALA A 26 -1.02 -0.73 -11.00
N GLN A 27 -0.54 0.24 -11.78
CA GLN A 27 -0.02 -0.01 -13.12
C GLN A 27 1.51 0.09 -13.08
N ASN A 28 2.20 -1.03 -13.23
CA ASN A 28 3.67 -1.06 -13.18
C ASN A 28 4.27 -0.45 -11.88
N ASN A 29 3.62 -0.70 -10.74
CA ASN A 29 3.92 -0.10 -9.43
C ASN A 29 3.69 1.43 -9.31
N ASP A 30 3.04 2.04 -10.31
CA ASP A 30 2.62 3.42 -10.28
C ASP A 30 1.16 3.56 -9.80
N TRP A 31 0.88 4.69 -9.15
CA TRP A 31 -0.40 5.01 -8.54
C TRP A 31 -0.76 6.46 -8.88
N LYS A 32 -1.99 6.69 -9.36
CA LYS A 32 -2.47 8.02 -9.75
C LYS A 32 -3.28 8.67 -8.64
N GLU A 33 -4.15 7.88 -8.01
CA GLU A 33 -5.08 8.35 -6.98
C GLU A 33 -4.49 8.23 -5.57
N PHE A 34 -3.38 7.50 -5.45
CA PHE A 34 -2.64 7.31 -4.21
C PHE A 34 -1.20 7.77 -4.37
N THR A 35 -0.70 8.49 -3.37
CA THR A 35 0.72 8.85 -3.27
C THR A 35 1.39 7.94 -2.25
N LEU A 36 2.53 7.37 -2.62
CA LEU A 36 3.32 6.51 -1.76
C LEU A 36 4.63 7.21 -1.41
N GLU A 37 4.83 7.46 -0.13
CA GLU A 37 6.05 8.07 0.40
C GLU A 37 6.77 7.07 1.31
N PRO A 38 8.03 6.70 1.03
CA PRO A 38 8.80 5.87 1.93
C PRO A 38 9.07 6.65 3.22
N VAL A 39 8.71 6.08 4.38
CA VAL A 39 8.94 6.69 5.69
C VAL A 39 10.12 6.02 6.39
N ASP A 40 10.16 4.69 6.33
CA ASP A 40 11.21 3.85 6.91
C ASP A 40 11.52 2.67 5.96
N ASN A 41 12.58 1.91 6.24
CA ASN A 41 12.99 0.75 5.43
C ASN A 41 11.86 -0.27 5.18
N ASN A 42 10.90 -0.38 6.11
CA ASN A 42 9.79 -1.32 6.03
C ASN A 42 8.41 -0.66 5.96
N LEU A 43 8.32 0.67 5.96
CA LEU A 43 7.04 1.39 6.01
C LEU A 43 6.91 2.40 4.87
N THR A 44 5.74 2.41 4.26
CA THR A 44 5.32 3.37 3.25
C THR A 44 4.09 4.11 3.76
N MET A 45 4.15 5.44 3.79
CA MET A 45 2.96 6.27 3.95
C MET A 45 2.20 6.26 2.64
N VAL A 46 0.92 5.96 2.72
CA VAL A 46 0.00 5.98 1.58
C VAL A 46 -1.02 7.07 1.84
N THR A 47 -1.08 8.03 0.93
CA THR A 47 -2.00 9.17 0.98
C THR A 47 -3.00 9.03 -0.16
N CYS A 48 -4.29 9.16 0.13
CA CYS A 48 -5.34 9.19 -0.90
C CYS A 48 -5.52 10.63 -1.40
N GLY A 49 -5.32 10.88 -2.69
CA GLY A 49 -5.44 12.22 -3.30
C GLY A 49 -6.85 12.80 -3.32
N HIS A 50 -7.88 11.96 -3.05
CA HIS A 50 -9.29 12.39 -3.06
C HIS A 50 -9.79 12.94 -1.72
N CYS A 51 -9.27 12.43 -0.60
CA CYS A 51 -9.77 12.77 0.74
C CYS A 51 -8.66 13.10 1.73
N ASP A 52 -7.42 13.17 1.25
CA ASP A 52 -6.19 13.41 2.02
C ASP A 52 -5.99 12.45 3.20
N GLN A 53 -6.68 11.30 3.19
CA GLN A 53 -6.52 10.30 4.23
C GLN A 53 -5.15 9.63 4.08
N GLN A 54 -4.47 9.45 5.20
CA GLN A 54 -3.15 8.82 5.25
C GLN A 54 -3.20 7.53 6.04
N THR A 55 -2.42 6.54 5.61
CA THR A 55 -2.17 5.33 6.40
C THR A 55 -0.74 4.87 6.21
N ARG A 56 -0.21 4.15 7.20
CA ARG A 56 1.09 3.49 7.09
C ARG A 56 0.88 2.04 6.72
N LEU A 57 1.45 1.62 5.60
CA LEU A 57 1.46 0.22 5.17
C LEU A 57 2.88 -0.32 5.20
N ALA A 58 3.00 -1.64 5.40
CA ALA A 58 4.26 -2.33 5.17
C ALA A 58 4.70 -2.13 3.71
N ARG A 59 6.01 -2.06 3.48
CA ARG A 59 6.59 -1.73 2.17
C ARG A 59 5.95 -2.55 1.05
N LEU A 60 5.38 -1.83 0.08
CA LEU A 60 4.78 -2.35 -1.14
C LEU A 60 5.88 -2.92 -2.06
N GLY A 61 6.38 -4.10 -1.75
CA GLY A 61 7.49 -4.75 -2.47
C GLY A 61 8.63 -5.25 -1.61
N ALA A 62 8.52 -5.21 -0.28
CA ALA A 62 9.22 -6.21 0.50
C ALA A 62 8.51 -7.53 0.24
N GLU A 63 9.04 -8.34 -0.69
CA GLU A 63 9.03 -9.78 -0.49
C GLU A 63 9.33 -10.01 0.99
N GLN A 64 8.43 -10.70 1.69
CA GLN A 64 8.67 -11.11 3.07
C GLN A 64 10.08 -11.71 3.11
N GLU A 65 11.08 -10.97 3.58
CA GLU A 65 12.30 -11.59 4.07
C GLU A 65 11.79 -12.50 5.18
N PRO A 66 11.91 -13.84 5.05
CA PRO A 66 11.55 -14.72 6.13
C PRO A 66 12.40 -14.25 7.30
N SER A 67 11.74 -13.86 8.39
CA SER A 67 12.43 -13.55 9.64
C SER A 67 13.44 -14.67 9.87
N PRO A 68 14.74 -14.38 10.10
CA PRO A 68 15.66 -15.45 10.44
C PRO A 68 15.17 -16.04 11.75
N THR A 69 14.51 -17.18 11.69
CA THR A 69 14.24 -18.01 12.85
C THR A 69 15.60 -18.52 13.30
N SER A 70 16.26 -17.78 14.19
CA SER A 70 17.35 -18.31 14.99
C SER A 70 16.75 -19.33 15.97
N SER A 71 17.01 -20.61 15.75
CA SER A 71 17.32 -21.61 16.79
C SER A 71 17.77 -22.91 16.13
#